data_AF-A0A822DMZ4-F1
#
_entry.id   AF-A0A822DMZ4-F1
#
_cell.length_a   1.000
_cell.length_b   1.000
_cell.length_c   1.000
_cell.angle_alpha   90.00
_cell.angle_beta   90.00
_cell.angle_gamma   90.00
#
_symmetry.space_group_name_H-M   'P 1'
#
loop_
_entity.id
_entity.type
_entity.pdbx_description
1 polymer ?
#
loop_
_entity_poly.entity_id
_entity_poly.type
_entity_poly.pdbx_seq_one_letter_code
_entity_poly.pdbx_strand_id
1 'polypeptide(L)'
;EDLNQLWINLYKDPDNQSNIEKILNIGLYDEILLTPQIAIIIDELIEKGKEDRISILFPYIIKPSNEVLPIVHRWFSNNKVNKLSALLLAESKHIFESAIDTIVDLLKGDNDQMRYRVQRIIQHPERDPKEP
;
A
#
# COMPACT_ATOMS: atom_id res chain seq x y z
N GLU A 1 18.18 -7.65 8.91
CA GLU A 1 17.19 -8.67 8.50
C GLU A 1 16.64 -8.28 7.15
N ASP A 2 16.32 -9.25 6.30
CA ASP A 2 15.73 -8.99 4.98
C ASP A 2 14.23 -8.63 5.12
N LEU A 3 13.76 -7.66 4.34
CA LEU A 3 12.37 -7.19 4.38
C LEU A 3 11.38 -8.32 4.07
N ASN A 4 11.69 -9.19 3.10
CA ASN A 4 10.83 -10.32 2.79
C ASN A 4 10.71 -11.29 3.97
N GLN A 5 11.81 -11.52 4.68
CA GLN A 5 11.78 -12.38 5.87
C GLN A 5 10.91 -11.78 6.99
N LEU A 6 10.93 -10.45 7.17
CA LEU A 6 10.05 -9.78 8.12
C LEU A 6 8.56 -9.96 7.77
N TRP A 7 8.21 -9.82 6.49
CA TRP A 7 6.84 -10.08 6.02
C TRP A 7 6.42 -11.54 6.22
N ILE A 8 7.30 -12.50 5.93
CA ILE A 8 7.04 -13.92 6.19
C ILE A 8 6.81 -14.18 7.68
N ASN A 9 7.61 -13.55 8.55
CA ASN A 9 7.46 -13.69 10.00
C ASN A 9 6.14 -13.08 10.47
N LEU A 10 5.76 -11.90 9.93
CA LEU A 10 4.48 -11.27 10.20
C LEU A 10 3.30 -12.12 9.74
N TYR A 11 3.41 -12.80 8.60
CA TYR A 11 2.37 -13.74 8.15
C TYR A 11 2.16 -14.91 9.12
N LYS A 12 3.26 -15.45 9.67
CA LYS A 12 3.22 -16.56 10.62
C LYS A 12 2.68 -16.15 11.99
N ASP A 13 2.98 -14.93 12.41
CA ASP A 13 2.56 -14.36 13.69
C ASP A 13 2.09 -12.89 13.49
N PRO A 14 0.82 -12.69 13.08
CA PRO A 14 0.28 -11.35 12.75
C PRO A 14 0.20 -10.39 13.94
N ASP A 15 0.24 -10.92 15.16
CA ASP A 15 0.17 -10.14 16.39
C ASP A 15 1.58 -9.79 16.91
N ASN A 16 2.64 -10.16 16.19
CA ASN A 16 4.02 -9.82 16.52
C ASN A 16 4.35 -8.35 16.25
N GLN A 17 4.19 -7.53 17.28
CA GLN A 17 4.47 -6.10 17.23
C GLN A 17 5.91 -5.78 16.80
N SER A 18 6.89 -6.61 17.17
CA SER A 18 8.29 -6.38 16.81
C SER A 18 8.52 -6.43 15.29
N ASN A 19 7.84 -7.32 14.58
CA ASN A 19 7.95 -7.38 13.12
C ASN A 19 7.29 -6.16 12.46
N ILE A 20 6.13 -5.72 12.96
CA ILE A 20 5.45 -4.51 12.47
C ILE A 20 6.37 -3.29 12.63
N GLU A 21 6.98 -3.12 13.80
CA GLU A 21 7.89 -2.00 14.08
C GLU A 21 9.14 -2.02 13.19
N LYS A 22 9.71 -3.19 12.94
CA LYS A 22 10.86 -3.32 12.02
C LYS A 22 10.48 -2.96 10.59
N ILE A 23 9.34 -3.44 10.09
CA ILE A 23 8.85 -3.10 8.74
C ILE A 23 8.52 -1.61 8.67
N LEU A 24 7.87 -1.06 9.69
CA LEU A 24 7.56 0.36 9.78
C LEU A 24 8.81 1.22 9.77
N ASN A 25 9.84 0.85 10.54
CA ASN A 25 11.12 1.57 10.53
C ASN A 25 11.75 1.56 9.15
N ILE A 26 11.70 0.43 8.42
CA ILE A 26 12.13 0.39 7.02
C ILE A 26 11.29 1.37 6.20
N GLY A 27 9.96 1.31 6.30
CA GLY A 27 9.03 2.20 5.58
C GLY A 27 9.22 3.70 5.85
N LEU A 28 9.72 4.06 7.04
CA LEU A 28 10.00 5.45 7.41
C LEU A 28 11.24 6.02 6.72
N TYR A 29 12.25 5.19 6.45
CA TYR A 29 13.50 5.61 5.82
C TYR A 29 13.55 5.28 4.33
N ASP A 30 12.88 4.20 3.92
CA ASP A 30 12.85 3.64 2.59
C ASP A 30 11.39 3.41 2.13
N GLU A 31 11.13 3.53 0.83
CA GLU A 31 9.82 3.19 0.28
C GLU A 31 9.64 1.65 0.20
N ILE A 32 8.48 1.11 0.63
CA ILE A 32 8.17 -0.32 0.53
C ILE A 32 7.47 -0.60 -0.79
N LEU A 33 8.21 -1.10 -1.78
CA LEU A 33 7.62 -1.55 -3.04
C LEU A 33 6.71 -2.75 -2.81
N LEU A 34 5.49 -2.69 -3.35
CA LEU A 34 4.55 -3.80 -3.27
C LEU A 34 4.93 -4.90 -4.28
N THR A 35 5.80 -5.81 -3.84
CA THR A 35 6.19 -7.00 -4.60
C THR A 35 5.07 -8.05 -4.61
N PRO A 36 5.08 -9.03 -5.54
CA PRO A 36 4.12 -10.12 -5.54
C PRO A 36 4.05 -10.89 -4.22
N GLN A 37 5.20 -11.13 -3.59
CA GLN A 37 5.26 -11.83 -2.31
C GLN A 37 4.61 -11.02 -1.18
N ILE A 38 4.93 -9.73 -1.08
CA ILE A 38 4.35 -8.86 -0.05
C ILE A 38 2.84 -8.74 -0.27
N ALA A 39 2.39 -8.63 -1.51
CA ALA A 39 0.99 -8.54 -1.83
C ALA A 39 0.22 -9.80 -1.44
N ILE A 40 0.74 -10.99 -1.74
CA ILE A 40 0.12 -12.25 -1.31
C ILE A 40 0.01 -12.30 0.22
N ILE A 41 1.06 -11.89 0.94
CA ILE A 41 1.04 -11.88 2.41
C ILE A 41 -0.02 -10.92 2.94
N ILE A 42 -0.14 -9.71 2.36
CA ILE A 42 -1.16 -8.74 2.74
C ILE A 42 -2.55 -9.28 2.43
N ASP A 43 -2.75 -9.89 1.26
CA ASP A 43 -4.04 -10.49 0.83
C ASP A 43 -4.50 -11.53 1.85
N GLU A 44 -3.62 -12.45 2.22
CA GLU A 44 -3.89 -13.50 3.21
C GLU A 44 -4.15 -12.93 4.62
N LEU A 45 -3.45 -11.85 5.01
CA LEU A 45 -3.71 -11.18 6.28
C LEU A 45 -5.06 -10.46 6.30
N ILE A 46 -5.48 -9.90 5.15
CA ILE A 46 -6.82 -9.34 4.97
C ILE A 46 -7.88 -10.44 5.07
N GLU A 47 -7.70 -11.58 4.42
CA GLU A 47 -8.63 -12.72 4.52
C GLU A 47 -8.76 -13.25 5.96
N LYS A 48 -7.70 -13.12 6.76
CA LYS A 48 -7.70 -13.45 8.20
C LYS A 48 -8.28 -12.35 9.11
N GLY A 49 -8.75 -11.24 8.55
CA GLY A 49 -9.33 -10.12 9.32
C GLY A 49 -8.29 -9.33 10.13
N LYS A 50 -7.03 -9.29 9.66
CA LYS A 50 -5.92 -8.60 10.34
C LYS A 50 -5.63 -7.21 9.74
N GLU A 51 -6.56 -6.62 8.99
CA GLU A 51 -6.36 -5.35 8.28
C GLU A 51 -5.97 -4.22 9.23
N ASP A 52 -6.62 -4.14 10.40
CA ASP A 52 -6.35 -3.08 11.38
C ASP A 52 -4.89 -3.13 11.86
N ARG A 53 -4.31 -4.34 11.98
CA ARG A 53 -2.92 -4.53 12.41
C ARG A 53 -1.92 -4.06 11.37
N ILE A 54 -2.16 -4.40 10.11
CA ILE A 54 -1.23 -4.06 9.03
C ILE A 54 -1.49 -2.66 8.45
N SER A 55 -2.61 -2.02 8.78
CA SER A 55 -3.00 -0.72 8.27
C SER A 55 -1.96 0.39 8.52
N ILE A 56 -1.22 0.28 9.63
CA ILE A 56 -0.13 1.20 9.95
C ILE A 56 0.99 1.19 8.91
N LEU A 57 1.15 0.10 8.18
CA LEU A 57 2.17 -0.05 7.12
C LEU A 57 1.70 0.54 5.79
N PHE A 58 0.39 0.70 5.58
CA PHE A 58 -0.20 1.10 4.30
C PHE A 58 0.32 2.42 3.74
N PRO A 59 0.56 3.48 4.55
CA PRO A 59 1.09 4.74 4.03
C PRO A 59 2.46 4.60 3.35
N TYR A 60 3.23 3.57 3.69
CA TYR A 60 4.59 3.34 3.23
C TYR A 60 4.69 2.34 2.07
N ILE A 61 3.59 1.62 1.77
CA ILE A 61 3.52 0.69 0.65
C ILE A 61 3.22 1.48 -0.62
N ILE A 62 4.07 1.35 -1.62
CA ILE A 62 3.98 2.10 -2.87
C ILE A 62 3.98 1.19 -4.10
N LYS A 63 3.47 1.73 -5.22
CA LYS A 63 3.62 1.26 -6.60
C LYS A 63 3.57 -0.27 -6.77
N PRO A 64 2.40 -0.84 -7.12
CA PRO A 64 2.31 -2.26 -7.42
C PRO A 64 3.11 -2.61 -8.69
N SER A 65 3.65 -3.83 -8.77
CA SER A 65 4.01 -4.41 -10.07
C SER A 65 2.74 -4.81 -10.81
N ASN A 66 2.78 -4.87 -12.15
CA ASN A 66 1.61 -5.19 -12.99
C ASN A 66 0.97 -6.54 -12.61
N GLU A 67 1.79 -7.50 -12.18
CA GLU A 67 1.35 -8.84 -11.74
C GLU A 67 0.47 -8.79 -10.48
N VAL A 68 0.61 -7.74 -9.68
CA VAL A 68 -0.10 -7.57 -8.41
C VAL A 68 -1.43 -6.84 -8.58
N LEU A 69 -1.63 -6.13 -9.69
CA LEU A 69 -2.85 -5.33 -9.93
C LEU A 69 -4.17 -6.10 -9.72
N PRO A 70 -4.31 -7.37 -10.16
CA PRO A 70 -5.53 -8.13 -9.88
C PRO A 70 -5.78 -8.32 -8.38
N ILE A 71 -4.72 -8.53 -7.58
CA ILE A 71 -4.82 -8.67 -6.12
C ILE A 71 -5.27 -7.35 -5.50
N VAL A 72 -4.61 -6.24 -5.87
CA VAL A 72 -4.98 -4.90 -5.37
C VAL A 72 -6.41 -4.53 -5.73
N HIS A 73 -6.87 -4.90 -6.93
CA HIS A 73 -8.22 -4.64 -7.37
C HIS A 73 -9.27 -5.39 -6.53
N ARG A 74 -8.99 -6.63 -6.09
CA ARG A 74 -9.89 -7.36 -5.18
C ARG A 74 -10.07 -6.65 -3.84
N TRP A 75 -8.98 -6.10 -3.29
CA TRP A 75 -9.00 -5.36 -2.03
C TRP A 75 -9.93 -4.15 -2.06
N PHE A 76 -10.22 -3.59 -3.24
CA PHE A 76 -11.09 -2.42 -3.37
C PHE A 76 -12.51 -2.66 -2.78
N SER A 77 -12.96 -3.91 -2.75
CA SER A 77 -14.24 -4.30 -2.14
C SER A 77 -14.25 -4.27 -0.60
N ASN A 78 -13.08 -4.20 0.05
CA ASN A 78 -12.93 -4.16 1.50
C ASN A 78 -12.75 -2.71 1.97
N ASN A 79 -13.70 -2.23 2.78
CA ASN A 79 -13.78 -0.85 3.24
C ASN A 79 -12.58 -0.38 4.11
N LYS A 80 -11.81 -1.30 4.69
CA LYS A 80 -10.63 -0.96 5.51
C LYS A 80 -9.39 -0.71 4.67
N VAL A 81 -9.31 -1.31 3.49
CA VAL A 81 -8.14 -1.26 2.60
C VAL A 81 -8.44 -0.53 1.29
N ASN A 82 -9.70 -0.23 0.98
CA ASN A 82 -10.12 0.41 -0.28
C ASN A 82 -9.34 1.68 -0.63
N LYS A 83 -9.00 2.50 0.37
CA LYS A 83 -8.20 3.73 0.21
C LYS A 83 -6.77 3.41 -0.22
N LEU A 84 -6.14 2.41 0.39
CA LEU A 84 -4.82 1.94 -0.04
C LEU A 84 -4.93 1.38 -1.46
N SER A 85 -5.92 0.54 -1.74
CA SER A 85 -6.13 -0.05 -3.05
C SER A 85 -6.32 1.00 -4.13
N ALA A 86 -7.17 2.00 -3.91
CA ALA A 86 -7.39 3.12 -4.82
C ALA A 86 -6.08 3.84 -5.14
N LEU A 87 -5.30 4.13 -4.10
CA LEU A 87 -4.03 4.81 -4.23
C LEU A 87 -3.02 4.00 -5.05
N LEU A 88 -2.83 2.72 -4.72
CA LEU A 88 -1.92 1.83 -5.43
C LEU A 88 -2.33 1.61 -6.89
N LEU A 89 -3.63 1.48 -7.16
CA LEU A 89 -4.17 1.38 -8.51
C LEU A 89 -3.87 2.66 -9.30
N ALA A 90 -4.07 3.85 -8.70
CA ALA A 90 -3.73 5.12 -9.34
C ALA A 90 -2.22 5.28 -9.60
N GLU A 91 -1.36 4.83 -8.68
CA GLU A 91 0.10 4.83 -8.83
C GLU A 91 0.59 3.91 -9.97
N SER A 92 -0.22 2.94 -10.39
CA SER A 92 0.12 2.03 -11.49
C SER A 92 -0.03 2.66 -12.88
N LYS A 93 -0.35 3.97 -12.96
CA LYS A 93 -0.67 4.71 -14.20
C LYS A 93 -1.91 4.18 -14.95
N HIS A 94 -2.66 3.27 -14.34
CA HIS A 94 -3.98 2.87 -14.80
C HIS A 94 -5.02 3.63 -13.98
N ILE A 95 -5.77 4.53 -14.62
CA ILE A 95 -6.93 5.14 -13.99
C ILE A 95 -8.05 4.10 -14.03
N PHE A 96 -8.32 3.49 -12.89
CA PHE A 96 -9.52 2.67 -12.71
C PHE A 96 -10.66 3.60 -12.34
N GLU A 97 -11.72 3.66 -13.16
CA GLU A 97 -12.87 4.52 -12.91
C GLU A 97 -13.47 4.29 -11.52
N SER A 98 -13.48 3.03 -11.07
CA SER A 98 -13.94 2.63 -9.74
C SER A 98 -13.16 3.30 -8.60
N ALA A 99 -11.90 3.68 -8.81
CA ALA A 99 -11.05 4.27 -7.79
C ALA A 99 -11.17 5.81 -7.68
N ILE A 100 -11.80 6.48 -8.67
CA ILE A 100 -11.80 7.95 -8.77
C ILE A 100 -12.41 8.60 -7.54
N ASP A 101 -13.59 8.17 -7.10
CA ASP A 101 -14.27 8.77 -5.95
C ASP A 101 -13.43 8.62 -4.68
N THR A 102 -12.85 7.44 -4.46
CA THR A 102 -11.97 7.18 -3.30
C THR A 102 -10.70 8.04 -3.33
N ILE A 103 -10.15 8.30 -4.52
CA ILE A 103 -8.99 9.19 -4.70
C ILE A 103 -9.38 10.64 -4.36
N VAL A 104 -10.55 11.10 -4.80
CA VAL A 104 -11.08 12.44 -4.47
C VAL A 104 -11.33 12.57 -2.97
N ASP A 105 -11.83 11.53 -2.31
CA ASP A 105 -12.00 11.50 -0.86
C ASP A 105 -10.68 11.57 -0.11
N LEU A 106 -9.64 10.88 -0.60
CA LEU A 106 -8.29 10.94 -0.03
C LEU A 106 -7.69 12.35 -0.08
N LEU A 107 -7.99 13.14 -1.12
CA LEU A 107 -7.56 14.54 -1.20
C LEU A 107 -8.16 15.43 -0.10
N LYS A 108 -9.34 15.07 0.40
CA LYS A 108 -10.08 15.81 1.43
C LYS A 108 -9.84 15.28 2.84
N GLY A 109 -9.13 14.16 2.98
CA GLY A 109 -8.92 13.49 4.26
C GLY A 109 -7.75 14.02 5.07
N ASP A 110 -7.72 13.62 6.35
CA ASP A 110 -6.73 14.05 7.34
C ASP A 110 -5.43 13.22 7.33
N ASN A 111 -5.35 12.16 6.51
CA ASN A 111 -4.11 11.38 6.38
C ASN A 111 -3.14 12.12 5.44
N ASP A 112 -2.26 12.94 6.02
CA ASP A 112 -1.32 13.80 5.30
C ASP A 112 -0.44 13.04 4.30
N GLN A 113 0.04 11.84 4.66
CA GLN A 113 0.91 11.05 3.79
C GLN A 113 0.17 10.48 2.58
N MET A 114 -1.02 9.90 2.78
CA MET A 114 -1.83 9.41 1.68
C MET A 114 -2.34 10.55 0.79
N ARG A 115 -2.75 11.67 1.39
CA ARG A 115 -3.17 12.88 0.68
C ARG A 115 -2.03 13.42 -0.20
N TYR A 116 -0.82 13.52 0.35
CA TYR A 116 0.36 13.95 -0.39
C TYR A 116 0.67 13.01 -1.57
N ARG A 117 0.56 11.70 -1.39
CA ARG A 117 0.73 10.72 -2.48
C ARG A 117 -0.31 10.93 -3.58
N VAL A 118 -1.58 11.12 -3.24
CA VAL A 118 -2.62 11.42 -4.24
C VAL A 118 -2.32 12.73 -4.98
N GLN A 119 -1.92 13.79 -4.26
CA GLN A 119 -1.54 15.06 -4.89
C GLN A 119 -0.40 14.87 -5.90
N ARG A 120 0.63 14.06 -5.58
CA ARG A 120 1.73 13.75 -6.50
C ARG A 120 1.24 13.07 -7.78
N ILE A 121 0.32 12.13 -7.69
CA ILE A 121 -0.25 11.42 -8.86
C ILE A 121 -0.95 12.41 -9.80
N ILE A 122 -1.67 13.38 -9.23
CA ILE A 122 -2.46 14.36 -9.99
C ILE A 122 -1.57 15.50 -10.54
N GLN A 123 -0.60 15.97 -9.75
CA GLN A 123 0.26 17.11 -10.11
C GLN A 123 1.42 16.71 -11.02
N HIS A 124 1.91 15.46 -10.94
CA HIS A 124 3.06 14.98 -11.69
C HIS A 124 2.82 13.55 -12.21
N PRO A 125 2.22 13.38 -13.41
CA PRO A 125 2.11 12.05 -14.01
C PRO A 125 3.48 11.38 -14.28
N GLU A 126 4.59 12.13 -14.27
CA GLU A 126 5.95 11.60 -14.45
C GLU A 126 6.98 12.39 -13.62
N ARG A 127 7.68 11.69 -12.73
CA ARG A 127 9.09 11.99 -12.43
C ARG A 127 9.87 10.72 -12.69
N ASP A 128 10.82 10.78 -13.63
CA ASP A 128 11.88 9.78 -13.71
C ASP A 128 12.73 9.95 -12.43
N PRO A 129 12.87 8.91 -11.57
CA PRO A 129 13.69 9.00 -10.36
C PRO A 129 15.17 9.30 -10.65
N LYS A 130 15.58 9.38 -11.93
CA LYS A 130 16.93 9.78 -12.36
C LYS A 130 17.07 11.26 -12.73
N GLU A 131 16.00 12.06 -12.76
CA GLU A 131 16.10 13.50 -13.06
C GLU A 131 15.62 14.35 -11.86
N PRO A 132 16.47 15.29 -11.36
CA PRO A 132 16.18 16.11 -10.18
C PRO A 132 15.01 17.09 -10.34
#